data_AF-A0A6L6Q8D6-F1
#
_entry.id   AF-A0A6L6Q8D6-F1
#
_cell.length_a   1.000
_cell.length_b   1.000
_cell.length_c   1.000
_cell.angle_alpha   90.00
_cell.angle_beta   90.00
_cell.angle_gamma   90.00
#
_symmetry.space_group_name_H-M   'P 1'
#
loop_
_entity.id
_entity.type
_entity.pdbx_description
1 polymer ?
#
loop_
_entity_poly.entity_id
_entity_poly.type
_entity_poly.pdbx_seq_one_letter_code
_entity_poly.pdbx_strand_id
1 'polypeptide(L)'
;MKHVLLAIGFVTAMAPAIAQERTGDPLGGLAHCFDNSEFRVTSSARLPAAKQFREVQTRDGAARISTVDGYRLMLHKDSKAPLVNLKVEKSADGQFQQDRDAVLAYMELFSDSRSEGANPLEVTRQDGVEVMALNQPGIDGGGPLSFYSFAHQASGVIGTAYILAQPAAMREFHTYAEYASLRDRFVGKLVSCMAQQPLPPRG
;
A
#
# COMPACT_ATOMS: atom_id res chain seq x y z
N MET A 1 49.63 -5.20 -57.04
CA MET A 1 48.52 -4.46 -56.42
C MET A 1 47.76 -5.44 -55.53
N LYS A 2 47.87 -5.32 -54.20
CA LYS A 2 47.10 -6.14 -53.25
C LYS A 2 46.50 -5.20 -52.22
N HIS A 3 45.18 -5.04 -52.29
CA HIS A 3 44.39 -4.19 -51.41
C HIS A 3 44.27 -4.84 -50.03
N VAL A 4 44.66 -4.10 -49.00
CA VAL A 4 44.40 -4.42 -47.59
C VAL A 4 43.07 -3.76 -47.23
N LEU A 5 42.05 -4.57 -46.95
CA LEU A 5 40.78 -4.13 -46.38
C LEU A 5 40.90 -4.14 -44.85
N LEU A 6 40.87 -2.95 -44.24
CA LEU A 6 40.77 -2.77 -42.80
C LEU A 6 39.27 -2.73 -42.43
N ALA A 7 38.79 -3.75 -41.71
CA ALA A 7 37.45 -3.75 -41.13
C ALA A 7 37.51 -3.11 -39.73
N ILE A 8 36.87 -1.95 -39.56
CA ILE A 8 36.71 -1.27 -38.27
C ILE A 8 35.47 -1.87 -37.60
N GLY A 9 35.69 -2.68 -36.55
CA GLY A 9 34.62 -3.17 -35.69
C GLY A 9 34.16 -2.09 -34.72
N PHE A 10 32.92 -1.64 -34.85
CA PHE A 10 32.24 -0.85 -33.83
C PHE A 10 31.81 -1.77 -32.68
N VAL A 11 32.41 -1.60 -31.50
CA VAL A 11 31.95 -2.22 -30.26
C VAL A 11 30.93 -1.27 -29.63
N THR A 12 29.64 -1.60 -29.73
CA THR A 12 28.58 -0.96 -28.96
C THR A 12 28.64 -1.48 -27.52
N ALA A 13 29.14 -0.64 -26.61
CA ALA A 13 29.09 -0.92 -25.18
C ALA A 13 27.64 -0.80 -24.68
N MET A 14 26.96 -1.94 -24.49
CA MET A 14 25.72 -1.99 -23.73
C MET A 14 26.07 -1.88 -22.24
N ALA A 15 25.91 -0.70 -21.66
CA ALA A 15 25.97 -0.55 -20.22
C ALA A 15 24.74 -1.24 -19.59
N PRO A 16 24.92 -2.15 -18.63
CA PRO A 16 23.79 -2.72 -17.90
C PRO A 16 23.12 -1.59 -17.09
N ALA A 17 21.81 -1.46 -17.22
CA ALA A 17 21.02 -0.66 -16.30
C ALA A 17 21.06 -1.34 -14.93
N ILE A 18 22.04 -0.97 -14.10
CA ILE A 18 22.05 -1.35 -12.69
C ILE A 18 20.84 -0.67 -12.06
N ALA A 19 19.84 -1.46 -11.69
CA ALA A 19 18.73 -0.99 -10.86
C ALA A 19 19.35 -0.42 -9.58
N GLN A 20 19.26 0.90 -9.40
CA GLN A 20 19.85 1.56 -8.24
C GLN A 20 19.11 1.10 -6.98
N GLU A 21 19.72 0.19 -6.22
CA GLU A 21 19.17 -0.24 -4.93
C GLU A 21 19.23 0.92 -3.93
N ARG A 22 18.19 1.05 -3.11
CA ARG A 22 18.15 2.05 -2.03
C ARG A 22 19.15 1.64 -0.94
N THR A 23 19.91 2.60 -0.44
CA THR A 23 20.99 2.36 0.54
C THR A 23 20.50 2.00 1.96
N GLY A 24 19.21 2.10 2.25
CA GLY A 24 18.60 1.69 3.52
C GLY A 24 17.23 1.06 3.32
N ASP A 25 16.62 0.54 4.40
CA ASP A 25 15.25 -0.03 4.38
C ASP A 25 14.40 0.52 5.55
N PRO A 26 13.93 1.77 5.45
CA PRO A 26 13.15 2.42 6.51
C PRO A 26 11.79 1.75 6.77
N LEU A 27 11.32 0.87 5.88
CA LEU A 27 10.02 0.22 6.00
C LEU A 27 10.12 -1.30 6.24
N GLY A 28 11.32 -1.88 6.27
CA GLY A 28 11.52 -3.32 6.44
C GLY A 28 10.80 -3.86 7.68
N GLY A 29 10.96 -3.20 8.83
CA GLY A 29 10.24 -3.59 10.06
C GLY A 29 8.72 -3.58 9.91
N LEU A 30 8.15 -2.63 9.14
CA LEU A 30 6.72 -2.56 8.86
C LEU A 30 6.27 -3.66 7.88
N ALA A 31 7.11 -4.02 6.91
CA ALA A 31 6.86 -5.12 5.98
C ALA A 31 6.68 -6.47 6.69
N HIS A 32 7.32 -6.61 7.86
CA HIS A 32 7.26 -7.77 8.76
C HIS A 32 6.23 -7.65 9.89
N CYS A 33 5.31 -6.67 9.82
CA CYS A 33 4.29 -6.43 10.85
C CYS A 33 3.43 -7.68 11.16
N PHE A 34 3.22 -8.53 10.15
CA PHE A 34 2.26 -9.63 10.21
C PHE A 34 2.87 -11.03 10.41
N ASP A 35 4.20 -11.16 10.46
CA ASP A 35 4.89 -12.47 10.53
C ASP A 35 4.41 -13.39 11.66
N ASN A 36 4.01 -12.81 12.79
CA ASN A 36 3.51 -13.52 13.97
C ASN A 36 2.05 -13.17 14.28
N SER A 37 1.21 -13.07 13.25
CA SER A 37 -0.21 -12.70 13.38
C SER A 37 -1.13 -13.74 12.75
N GLU A 38 -2.44 -13.59 12.98
CA GLU A 38 -3.45 -14.40 12.28
C GLU A 38 -3.49 -14.14 10.77
N PHE A 39 -2.99 -12.98 10.31
CA PHE A 39 -2.83 -12.64 8.91
C PHE A 39 -1.45 -13.09 8.43
N ARG A 40 -1.42 -13.84 7.35
CA ARG A 40 -0.19 -14.40 6.76
C ARG A 40 0.12 -13.67 5.45
N VAL A 41 1.38 -13.34 5.23
CA VAL A 41 1.85 -12.68 4.01
C VAL A 41 2.10 -13.74 2.92
N THR A 42 1.34 -13.73 1.84
CA THR A 42 1.59 -14.58 0.66
C THR A 42 2.71 -14.02 -0.20
N SER A 43 2.77 -12.69 -0.33
CA SER A 43 3.80 -12.02 -1.11
C SER A 43 4.15 -10.69 -0.48
N SER A 44 5.44 -10.37 -0.53
CA SER A 44 6.00 -9.08 -0.15
C SER A 44 6.95 -8.63 -1.25
N ALA A 45 6.78 -7.40 -1.73
CA ALA A 45 7.64 -6.82 -2.75
C ALA A 45 7.90 -5.35 -2.44
N ARG A 46 9.18 -4.99 -2.33
CA ARG A 46 9.61 -3.60 -2.21
C ARG A 46 9.33 -2.85 -3.52
N LEU A 47 8.86 -1.61 -3.43
CA LEU A 47 8.57 -0.79 -4.59
C LEU A 47 9.87 -0.43 -5.32
N PRO A 48 9.90 -0.40 -6.67
CA PRO A 48 11.10 -0.05 -7.42
C PRO A 48 11.66 1.32 -7.03
N ALA A 49 12.98 1.44 -6.95
CA ALA A 49 13.67 2.69 -6.63
C ALA A 49 13.39 3.80 -7.65
N ALA A 50 13.19 3.46 -8.93
CA ALA A 50 12.85 4.44 -9.96
C ALA A 50 11.48 5.12 -9.74
N LYS A 51 10.59 4.52 -8.94
CA LYS A 51 9.26 5.07 -8.69
C LYS A 51 9.29 5.98 -7.45
N GLN A 52 9.56 7.25 -7.70
CA GLN A 52 9.71 8.30 -6.67
C GLN A 52 8.38 8.97 -6.28
N PHE A 53 7.31 8.68 -7.01
CA PHE A 53 5.98 9.21 -6.75
C PHE A 53 4.89 8.34 -7.41
N ARG A 54 3.65 8.60 -7.03
CA ARG A 54 2.46 8.19 -7.75
C ARG A 54 1.51 9.36 -7.91
N GLU A 55 0.65 9.27 -8.90
CA GLU A 55 -0.44 10.24 -9.09
C GLU A 55 -1.76 9.66 -8.59
N VAL A 56 -2.61 10.53 -8.09
CA VAL A 56 -4.00 10.25 -7.75
C VAL A 56 -4.89 11.33 -8.34
N GLN A 57 -6.12 10.96 -8.70
CA GLN A 57 -7.11 11.93 -9.13
C GLN A 57 -7.76 12.57 -7.90
N THR A 58 -7.94 13.89 -7.93
CA THR A 58 -8.74 14.64 -6.96
C THR A 58 -9.79 15.48 -7.69
N ARG A 59 -10.69 16.14 -6.96
CA ARG A 59 -11.65 17.08 -7.57
C ARG A 59 -10.95 18.24 -8.29
N ASP A 60 -9.77 18.66 -7.81
CA ASP A 60 -8.99 19.79 -8.35
C ASP A 60 -7.98 19.37 -9.43
N GLY A 61 -7.98 18.10 -9.83
CA GLY A 61 -7.05 17.54 -10.82
C GLY A 61 -6.13 16.46 -10.25
N ALA A 62 -5.12 16.09 -11.04
CA ALA A 62 -4.14 15.09 -10.61
C ALA A 62 -3.22 15.67 -9.51
N ALA A 63 -3.09 14.95 -8.41
CA ALA A 63 -2.16 15.26 -7.32
C ALA A 63 -1.05 14.21 -7.25
N ARG A 64 0.15 14.63 -6.85
CA ARG A 64 1.30 13.74 -6.68
C ARG A 64 1.48 13.39 -5.21
N ILE A 65 1.77 12.11 -4.97
CA ILE A 65 2.16 11.56 -3.67
C ILE A 65 3.60 11.08 -3.81
N SER A 66 4.49 11.66 -3.02
CA SER A 66 5.90 11.28 -3.00
C SER A 66 6.09 9.87 -2.40
N THR A 67 7.11 9.15 -2.87
CA THR A 67 7.39 7.79 -2.43
C THR A 67 8.88 7.53 -2.49
N VAL A 68 9.58 7.78 -1.39
CA VAL A 68 11.02 7.50 -1.31
C VAL A 68 11.28 6.03 -1.01
N ASP A 69 10.31 5.31 -0.45
CA ASP A 69 10.31 3.86 -0.30
C ASP A 69 8.90 3.29 -0.18
N GLY A 70 8.73 1.98 -0.34
CA GLY A 70 7.46 1.33 -0.08
C GLY A 70 7.49 -0.18 -0.23
N TYR A 71 6.45 -0.84 0.28
CA TYR A 71 6.21 -2.26 0.13
C TYR A 71 4.78 -2.51 -0.34
N ARG A 72 4.61 -3.57 -1.13
CA ARG A 72 3.31 -4.21 -1.40
C ARG A 72 3.28 -5.57 -0.72
N LEU A 73 2.20 -5.82 -0.01
CA LEU A 73 1.95 -7.02 0.76
C LEU A 73 0.61 -7.59 0.32
N MET A 74 0.56 -8.86 -0.03
CA MET A 74 -0.69 -9.61 -0.15
C MET A 74 -0.84 -10.51 1.06
N LEU A 75 -1.96 -10.38 1.77
CA LEU A 75 -2.24 -11.15 2.98
C LEU A 75 -3.45 -12.04 2.82
N HIS A 76 -3.46 -13.13 3.57
CA HIS A 76 -4.55 -14.09 3.69
C HIS A 76 -4.71 -14.56 5.15
N LYS A 77 -5.76 -15.32 5.42
CA LYS A 77 -5.92 -16.12 6.66
C LYS A 77 -5.88 -17.62 6.31
N ASP A 78 -6.64 -18.45 7.01
CA ASP A 78 -6.54 -19.91 6.92
C ASP A 78 -7.04 -20.45 5.57
N SER A 79 -7.98 -19.75 4.93
CA SER A 79 -8.52 -20.04 3.59
C SER A 79 -7.48 -19.95 2.47
N LYS A 80 -6.36 -19.27 2.71
CA LYS A 80 -5.32 -18.95 1.69
C LYS A 80 -5.79 -18.08 0.52
N ALA A 81 -7.07 -17.72 0.47
CA ALA A 81 -7.57 -16.76 -0.50
C ALA A 81 -7.02 -15.36 -0.17
N PRO A 82 -6.63 -14.56 -1.19
CA PRO A 82 -6.26 -13.18 -0.99
C PRO A 82 -7.34 -12.43 -0.21
N LEU A 83 -6.94 -11.78 0.89
CA LEU A 83 -7.84 -11.06 1.79
C LEU A 83 -7.50 -9.58 1.85
N VAL A 84 -6.20 -9.24 1.92
CA VAL A 84 -5.78 -7.83 1.99
C VAL A 84 -4.67 -7.56 0.99
N ASN A 85 -4.89 -6.56 0.14
CA ASN A 85 -3.83 -5.95 -0.65
C ASN A 85 -3.39 -4.67 0.06
N LEU A 86 -2.25 -4.74 0.74
CA LEU A 86 -1.69 -3.63 1.51
C LEU A 86 -0.49 -3.04 0.76
N LYS A 87 -0.45 -1.71 0.71
CA LYS A 87 0.72 -0.95 0.30
C LYS A 87 1.09 0.02 1.40
N VAL A 88 2.37 0.08 1.76
CA VAL A 88 2.92 1.08 2.69
C VAL A 88 3.99 1.88 1.95
N GLU A 89 3.99 3.19 2.11
CA GLU A 89 4.83 4.14 1.39
C GLU A 89 5.42 5.13 2.39
N LYS A 90 6.71 5.45 2.22
CA LYS A 90 7.40 6.50 2.97
C LYS A 90 7.39 7.76 2.10
N SER A 91 6.81 8.83 2.62
CA SER A 91 6.88 10.15 2.00
C SER A 91 8.31 10.68 2.02
N ALA A 92 8.64 11.51 1.02
CA ALA A 92 9.84 12.32 1.02
C ALA A 92 9.82 13.31 2.20
N ASP A 93 11.01 13.67 2.68
CA ASP A 93 11.16 14.61 3.78
C ASP A 93 10.51 15.96 3.41
N GLY A 94 9.70 16.49 4.33
CA GLY A 94 8.93 17.72 4.13
C GLY A 94 7.67 17.59 3.27
N GLN A 95 7.40 16.44 2.64
CA GLN A 95 6.22 16.27 1.76
C GLN A 95 5.04 15.53 2.39
N PHE A 96 5.20 14.98 3.61
CA PHE A 96 4.15 14.17 4.24
C PHE A 96 2.78 14.85 4.29
N GLN A 97 2.72 16.14 4.68
CA GLN A 97 1.44 16.84 4.79
C GLN A 97 0.74 16.94 3.43
N GLN A 98 1.49 17.31 2.38
CA GLN A 98 0.97 17.37 1.02
C GLN A 98 0.50 15.99 0.53
N ASP A 99 1.28 14.94 0.79
CA ASP A 99 0.93 13.58 0.40
C ASP A 99 -0.34 13.10 1.12
N ARG A 100 -0.47 13.38 2.43
CA ARG A 100 -1.65 13.07 3.23
C ARG A 100 -2.88 13.79 2.68
N ASP A 101 -2.75 15.07 2.35
CA ASP A 101 -3.88 15.87 1.83
C ASP A 101 -4.32 15.37 0.44
N ALA A 102 -3.35 15.00 -0.42
CA ALA A 102 -3.65 14.35 -1.70
C ALA A 102 -4.37 12.99 -1.53
N VAL A 103 -3.98 12.20 -0.53
CA VAL A 103 -4.67 10.94 -0.20
C VAL A 103 -6.09 11.20 0.31
N LEU A 104 -6.29 12.18 1.20
CA LEU A 104 -7.63 12.51 1.68
C LEU A 104 -8.52 12.97 0.53
N ALA A 105 -8.05 13.89 -0.31
CA ALA A 105 -8.81 14.40 -1.45
C ALA A 105 -9.17 13.29 -2.45
N TYR A 106 -8.28 12.31 -2.64
CA TYR A 106 -8.59 11.11 -3.42
C TYR A 106 -9.67 10.25 -2.73
N MET A 107 -9.60 10.04 -1.42
CA MET A 107 -10.60 9.27 -0.66
C MET A 107 -11.97 9.95 -0.68
N GLU A 108 -12.02 11.28 -0.61
CA GLU A 108 -13.25 12.07 -0.75
C GLU A 108 -13.86 11.92 -2.15
N LEU A 109 -13.06 12.12 -3.20
CA LEU A 109 -13.51 11.91 -4.58
C LEU A 109 -14.00 10.47 -4.79
N PHE A 110 -13.27 9.50 -4.23
CA PHE A 110 -13.65 8.11 -4.35
C PHE A 110 -14.96 7.84 -3.62
N SER A 111 -15.17 8.39 -2.42
CA SER A 111 -16.43 8.32 -1.69
C SER A 111 -17.62 8.80 -2.52
N ASP A 112 -17.49 9.93 -3.22
CA ASP A 112 -18.57 10.50 -4.04
C ASP A 112 -18.95 9.59 -5.22
N SER A 113 -17.99 8.85 -5.75
CA SER A 113 -18.19 7.98 -6.92
C SER A 113 -18.83 6.63 -6.58
N ARG A 114 -19.01 6.31 -5.29
CA ARG A 114 -19.56 5.02 -4.86
C ARG A 114 -21.08 4.97 -5.03
N SER A 115 -21.59 3.76 -5.19
CA SER A 115 -23.02 3.49 -5.36
C SER A 115 -23.82 3.97 -4.16
N GLU A 116 -25.09 4.32 -4.42
CA GLU A 116 -26.07 4.66 -3.39
C GLU A 116 -26.14 3.54 -2.32
N GLY A 117 -26.10 3.93 -1.05
CA GLY A 117 -26.06 3.00 0.10
C GLY A 117 -24.67 2.60 0.59
N ALA A 118 -23.58 3.04 -0.06
CA ALA A 118 -22.24 2.90 0.49
C ALA A 118 -22.09 3.72 1.79
N ASN A 119 -21.34 3.20 2.77
CA ASN A 119 -21.02 3.98 3.97
C ASN A 119 -20.16 5.19 3.59
N PRO A 120 -20.39 6.35 4.21
CA PRO A 120 -19.60 7.56 3.95
C PRO A 120 -18.13 7.35 4.33
N LEU A 121 -17.27 8.23 3.84
CA LEU A 121 -15.88 8.32 4.31
C LEU A 121 -15.87 8.61 5.81
N GLU A 122 -15.21 7.74 6.57
CA GLU A 122 -14.94 7.95 7.99
C GLU A 122 -13.47 8.31 8.18
N VAL A 123 -13.19 9.36 8.95
CA VAL A 123 -11.82 9.75 9.32
C VAL A 123 -11.70 9.73 10.84
N THR A 124 -10.81 8.88 11.33
CA THR A 124 -10.56 8.69 12.76
C THR A 124 -9.06 8.76 13.05
N ARG A 125 -8.69 8.79 14.34
CA ARG A 125 -7.29 8.76 14.76
C ARG A 125 -7.11 7.79 15.91
N GLN A 126 -6.12 6.91 15.80
CA GLN A 126 -5.77 5.93 16.81
C GLN A 126 -4.24 5.86 16.92
N ASP A 127 -3.70 5.98 18.13
CA ASP A 127 -2.25 5.91 18.41
C ASP A 127 -1.40 6.84 17.52
N GLY A 128 -1.94 8.04 17.24
CA GLY A 128 -1.29 9.03 16.36
C GLY A 128 -1.40 8.73 14.86
N VAL A 129 -1.96 7.59 14.47
CA VAL A 129 -2.23 7.21 13.08
C VAL A 129 -3.63 7.68 12.71
N GLU A 130 -3.73 8.49 11.66
CA GLU A 130 -5.01 8.83 11.05
C GLU A 130 -5.47 7.69 10.14
N VAL A 131 -6.74 7.32 10.26
CA VAL A 131 -7.38 6.21 9.54
C VAL A 131 -8.56 6.75 8.76
N MET A 132 -8.47 6.67 7.43
CA MET A 132 -9.51 7.06 6.48
C MET A 132 -10.15 5.78 5.93
N ALA A 133 -11.46 5.59 6.13
CA ALA A 133 -12.14 4.33 5.85
C ALA A 133 -13.35 4.52 4.93
N LEU A 134 -13.43 3.66 3.92
CA LEU A 134 -14.58 3.52 3.01
C LEU A 134 -15.00 2.06 3.02
N ASN A 135 -16.13 1.78 3.67
CA ASN A 135 -16.64 0.42 3.87
C ASN A 135 -17.86 0.16 2.98
N GLN A 136 -18.03 -1.07 2.50
CA GLN A 136 -19.29 -1.54 1.94
C GLN A 136 -20.31 -1.78 3.09
N PRO A 137 -21.62 -1.65 2.82
CA PRO A 137 -22.66 -1.92 3.82
C PRO A 137 -22.90 -3.43 4.05
N GLY A 138 -22.28 -4.29 3.25
CA GLY A 138 -22.45 -5.74 3.28
C GLY A 138 -21.28 -6.48 2.63
N ILE A 139 -21.34 -7.82 2.66
CA ILE A 139 -20.27 -8.71 2.19
C ILE A 139 -20.48 -9.30 0.79
N ASP A 140 -21.64 -9.03 0.18
CA ASP A 140 -22.02 -9.57 -1.12
C ASP A 140 -21.83 -8.56 -2.26
N GLY A 141 -21.28 -7.38 -1.94
CA GLY A 141 -20.85 -6.39 -2.93
C GLY A 141 -19.64 -6.89 -3.72
N GLY A 142 -19.63 -6.66 -5.03
CA GLY A 142 -18.45 -6.92 -5.86
C GLY A 142 -17.27 -6.02 -5.51
N GLY A 143 -16.05 -6.46 -5.84
CA GLY A 143 -14.81 -5.72 -5.58
C GLY A 143 -14.35 -5.78 -4.11
N PRO A 144 -13.48 -4.86 -3.66
CA PRO A 144 -13.09 -4.79 -2.26
C PRO A 144 -14.27 -4.40 -1.35
N LEU A 145 -14.34 -5.05 -0.19
CA LEU A 145 -15.33 -4.78 0.85
C LEU A 145 -14.98 -3.54 1.66
N SER A 146 -13.70 -3.21 1.79
CA SER A 146 -13.26 -1.96 2.41
C SER A 146 -12.00 -1.41 1.78
N PHE A 147 -11.91 -0.08 1.77
CA PHE A 147 -10.76 0.69 1.34
C PHE A 147 -10.30 1.56 2.50
N TYR A 148 -9.03 1.42 2.86
CA TYR A 148 -8.42 2.16 3.95
C TYR A 148 -7.22 2.94 3.46
N SER A 149 -7.07 4.16 3.95
CA SER A 149 -5.82 4.90 3.94
C SER A 149 -5.39 5.22 5.36
N PHE A 150 -4.09 5.14 5.61
CA PHE A 150 -3.47 5.38 6.91
C PHE A 150 -2.43 6.48 6.74
N ALA A 151 -2.34 7.41 7.70
CA ALA A 151 -1.31 8.44 7.68
C ALA A 151 -0.71 8.61 9.07
N HIS A 152 0.59 8.39 9.20
CA HIS A 152 1.32 8.57 10.46
C HIS A 152 2.41 9.62 10.29
N GLN A 153 2.15 10.82 10.80
CA GLN A 153 3.02 11.98 10.60
C GLN A 153 4.40 11.82 11.21
N ALA A 154 4.48 11.25 12.42
CA ALA A 154 5.75 11.10 13.13
C ALA A 154 6.76 10.24 12.36
N SER A 155 6.29 9.21 11.65
CA SER A 155 7.15 8.38 10.80
C SER A 155 7.11 8.75 9.32
N GLY A 156 6.26 9.69 8.89
CA GLY A 156 6.07 10.06 7.49
C GLY A 156 5.56 8.91 6.61
N VAL A 157 4.82 7.96 7.17
CA VAL A 157 4.35 6.76 6.46
C VAL A 157 2.88 6.89 6.09
N ILE A 158 2.56 6.51 4.85
CA ILE A 158 1.20 6.37 4.34
C ILE A 158 0.93 4.90 4.02
N GLY A 159 -0.20 4.39 4.51
CA GLY A 159 -0.71 3.07 4.15
C GLY A 159 -1.92 3.17 3.23
N THR A 160 -2.09 2.19 2.34
CA THR A 160 -3.34 1.96 1.60
C THR A 160 -3.66 0.48 1.64
N ALA A 161 -4.84 0.10 2.12
CA ALA A 161 -5.27 -1.29 2.16
C ALA A 161 -6.61 -1.47 1.44
N TYR A 162 -6.67 -2.47 0.58
CA TYR A 162 -7.92 -2.98 0.02
C TYR A 162 -8.22 -4.33 0.67
N ILE A 163 -9.32 -4.39 1.42
CA ILE A 163 -9.78 -5.63 2.03
C ILE A 163 -10.79 -6.24 1.08
N LEU A 164 -10.41 -7.35 0.49
CA LEU A 164 -11.03 -7.93 -0.69
C LEU A 164 -12.27 -8.75 -0.30
N ALA A 165 -13.30 -8.70 -1.15
CA ALA A 165 -14.30 -9.75 -1.12
C ALA A 165 -13.65 -11.08 -1.49
N GLN A 166 -14.11 -12.15 -0.85
CA GLN A 166 -13.69 -13.51 -1.13
C GLN A 166 -14.92 -14.31 -1.57
N PRO A 167 -14.78 -15.28 -2.50
CA PRO A 167 -15.87 -16.15 -2.87
C PRO A 167 -16.51 -16.82 -1.64
N ALA A 168 -17.84 -16.89 -1.62
CA ALA A 168 -18.60 -17.41 -0.47
C ALA A 168 -18.15 -18.83 -0.04
N ALA A 169 -17.72 -19.65 -1.00
CA ALA A 169 -17.22 -21.01 -0.76
C ALA A 169 -15.85 -21.08 -0.05
N MET A 170 -15.12 -19.96 0.05
CA MET A 170 -13.75 -19.92 0.57
C MET A 170 -13.58 -18.92 1.71
N ARG A 171 -14.44 -17.90 1.81
CA ARG A 171 -14.32 -16.84 2.82
C ARG A 171 -14.57 -17.37 4.22
N GLU A 172 -13.83 -16.87 5.19
CA GLU A 172 -13.89 -17.28 6.60
C GLU A 172 -14.94 -16.51 7.42
N PHE A 173 -15.77 -15.70 6.75
CA PHE A 173 -16.84 -14.91 7.36
C PHE A 173 -18.15 -15.11 6.60
N HIS A 174 -19.24 -15.31 7.33
CA HIS A 174 -20.58 -15.53 6.80
C HIS A 174 -21.49 -14.33 7.01
N THR A 175 -21.16 -13.45 7.95
CA THR A 175 -21.92 -12.25 8.26
C THR A 175 -21.07 -10.99 8.13
N TYR A 176 -21.73 -9.84 7.96
CA TYR A 176 -21.02 -8.55 7.97
C TYR A 176 -20.36 -8.28 9.32
N ALA A 177 -20.95 -8.72 10.43
CA ALA A 177 -20.36 -8.55 11.76
C ALA A 177 -19.05 -9.33 11.92
N GLU A 178 -18.99 -10.57 11.42
CA GLU A 178 -17.76 -11.36 11.39
C GLU A 178 -16.68 -10.71 10.52
N TYR A 179 -17.09 -10.21 9.34
CA TYR A 179 -16.20 -9.45 8.45
C TYR A 179 -15.67 -8.19 9.14
N ALA A 180 -16.53 -7.39 9.75
CA ALA A 180 -16.16 -6.17 10.44
C ALA A 180 -15.18 -6.46 11.58
N SER A 181 -15.44 -7.49 12.39
CA SER A 181 -14.51 -7.92 13.44
C SER A 181 -13.14 -8.33 12.87
N LEU A 182 -13.11 -9.07 11.77
CA LEU A 182 -11.87 -9.45 11.08
C LEU A 182 -11.10 -8.23 10.56
N ARG A 183 -11.81 -7.33 9.87
CA ARG A 183 -11.29 -6.05 9.36
C ARG A 183 -10.68 -5.22 10.49
N ASP A 184 -11.39 -5.07 11.60
CA ASP A 184 -10.98 -4.22 12.71
C ASP A 184 -9.71 -4.77 13.40
N ARG A 185 -9.57 -6.11 13.48
CA ARG A 185 -8.31 -6.72 13.95
C ARG A 185 -7.14 -6.47 13.01
N PHE A 186 -7.35 -6.54 11.68
CA PHE A 186 -6.33 -6.15 10.71
C PHE A 186 -5.91 -4.68 10.87
N VAL A 187 -6.91 -3.78 10.90
CA VAL A 187 -6.72 -2.33 11.03
C VAL A 187 -5.95 -2.02 12.32
N GLY A 188 -6.39 -2.55 13.46
CA GLY A 188 -5.75 -2.34 14.75
C GLY A 188 -4.30 -2.85 14.78
N LYS A 189 -4.04 -4.01 14.17
CA LYS A 189 -2.67 -4.54 14.06
C LYS A 189 -1.77 -3.62 13.24
N LEU A 190 -2.25 -3.14 12.09
CA LEU A 190 -1.47 -2.24 11.23
C LEU A 190 -1.21 -0.89 11.92
N VAL A 191 -2.23 -0.29 12.53
CA VAL A 191 -2.10 0.96 13.31
C VAL A 191 -1.04 0.80 14.39
N SER A 192 -1.10 -0.29 15.17
CA SER A 192 -0.10 -0.57 16.21
C SER A 192 1.32 -0.66 15.64
N CYS A 193 1.53 -1.33 14.51
CA CYS A 193 2.85 -1.40 13.86
C CYS A 193 3.32 -0.05 13.29
N MET A 194 2.40 0.77 12.76
CA MET A 194 2.72 2.10 12.22
C MET A 194 3.10 3.08 13.33
N ALA A 195 2.40 3.05 14.46
CA ALA A 195 2.66 3.89 15.62
C ALA A 195 4.04 3.60 16.27
N GLN A 196 4.57 2.39 16.09
CA GLN A 196 5.88 1.97 16.62
C GLN A 196 7.06 2.28 15.68
N GLN A 197 6.85 3.02 14.59
CA GLN A 197 7.92 3.36 13.66
C GLN A 197 8.87 4.45 14.21
N PRO A 198 10.19 4.39 13.91
CA PRO A 198 10.86 3.32 13.16
C PRO A 198 10.96 2.03 13.99
N LEU A 199 10.57 0.90 13.39
CA LEU A 199 10.81 -0.40 14.01
C LEU A 199 12.29 -0.78 13.84
N PRO A 200 12.94 -1.36 14.85
CA PRO A 200 14.32 -1.81 14.72
C PRO A 200 14.44 -2.85 13.59
N PRO A 201 15.55 -2.85 12.83
CA PRO A 201 15.81 -3.88 11.83
C PRO A 201 15.82 -5.25 12.52
N ARG A 202 15.05 -6.21 11.98
CA ARG A 202 15.16 -7.61 12.41
C ARG A 202 16.38 -8.20 11.70
N GLY A 203 17.30 -8.76 12.49
CA GLY A 203 18.55 -9.37 12.03
C GLY A 203 18.34 -10.70 11.32
#